data_AF-A0A1W1HFL3-F1
#
_entry.id   AF-A0A1W1HFL3-F1
#
_cell.length_a   1.000
_cell.length_b   1.000
_cell.length_c   1.000
_cell.angle_alpha   90.00
_cell.angle_beta   90.00
_cell.angle_gamma   90.00
#
_symmetry.space_group_name_H-M   'P 1'
#
loop_
_entity.id
_entity.type
_entity.pdbx_description
1 polymer ?
#
loop_
_entity_poly.entity_id
_entity_poly.type
_entity_poly.pdbx_seq_one_letter_code
_entity_poly.pdbx_strand_id
1 'polypeptide(L)'
;MHRPLIFKHKINSRTYNLFLEPLDVILSFVPELLSRGDRPLQMTFEDQMNALIYFHLQEHHSARHLVQDLRDNEFAKKCIAPEDGISRSNFSEVINSRGQEQL
;
A
#
# COMPACT_ATOMS: atom_id res chain seq x y z
N MET A 1 -24.66 17.52 6.77
CA MET A 1 -24.59 17.08 5.36
C MET A 1 -23.92 15.72 5.33
N HIS A 2 -24.67 14.64 5.09
CA HIS A 2 -24.06 13.32 4.90
C HIS A 2 -23.45 13.28 3.49
N ARG A 3 -22.12 13.19 3.41
CA ARG A 3 -21.42 12.88 2.17
C ARG A 3 -21.96 11.52 1.71
N PRO A 4 -22.52 11.39 0.51
CA PRO A 4 -22.97 10.09 0.02
C PRO A 4 -21.76 9.15 0.07
N LEU A 5 -21.97 7.93 0.59
CA LEU A 5 -20.96 6.88 0.55
C LEU A 5 -20.58 6.71 -0.92
N ILE A 6 -19.34 7.08 -1.25
CA ILE A 6 -18.81 7.04 -2.60
C ILE A 6 -19.04 5.63 -3.12
N PHE A 7 -19.80 5.49 -4.20
CA PHE A 7 -19.95 4.23 -4.92
C PHE A 7 -18.54 3.66 -5.14
N LYS A 8 -18.29 2.44 -4.66
CA LYS A 8 -16.99 1.76 -4.76
C LYS A 8 -16.59 1.69 -6.24
N HIS A 9 -15.56 2.45 -6.62
CA HIS A 9 -15.16 2.62 -8.01
C HIS A 9 -14.20 1.51 -8.44
N LYS A 10 -14.39 1.04 -9.67
CA LYS A 10 -13.33 0.34 -10.39
C LYS A 10 -12.20 1.36 -10.61
N ILE A 11 -11.11 1.22 -9.85
CA ILE A 11 -10.02 2.19 -9.92
C ILE A 11 -9.30 2.05 -11.26
N ASN A 12 -8.98 3.19 -11.84
CA ASN A 12 -7.97 3.31 -12.87
C ASN A 12 -6.88 4.28 -12.37
N SER A 13 -5.75 4.32 -13.08
CA SER A 13 -4.61 5.18 -12.72
C SER A 13 -5.01 6.63 -12.46
N ARG A 14 -5.92 7.21 -13.26
CA ARG A 14 -6.33 8.61 -13.12
C ARG A 14 -7.12 8.87 -11.83
N THR A 15 -8.02 7.97 -11.47
CA THR A 15 -8.79 8.11 -10.22
C THR A 15 -7.94 7.76 -8.99
N TYR A 16 -6.99 6.83 -9.12
CA TYR A 16 -6.08 6.47 -8.04
C TYR A 16 -5.22 7.65 -7.59
N ASN A 17 -4.65 8.39 -8.54
CA ASN A 17 -3.80 9.54 -8.24
C ASN A 17 -4.53 10.62 -7.43
N LEU A 18 -5.85 10.79 -7.61
CA LEU A 18 -6.64 11.73 -6.80
C LEU A 18 -6.66 11.38 -5.31
N PHE A 19 -6.47 10.10 -4.97
CA PHE A 19 -6.34 9.68 -3.56
C PHE A 19 -4.91 9.89 -3.04
N LEU A 20 -3.91 9.90 -3.92
CA LEU A 20 -2.49 10.07 -3.55
C LEU A 20 -2.04 11.53 -3.50
N GLU A 21 -2.59 12.43 -4.31
CA GLU A 21 -2.24 13.86 -4.31
C GLU A 21 -2.13 14.50 -2.91
N PRO A 22 -3.10 14.34 -1.99
CA PRO A 22 -2.97 14.91 -0.64
C PRO A 22 -1.87 14.23 0.18
N LEU A 23 -1.54 12.98 -0.12
CA LEU A 23 -0.52 12.20 0.58
C LEU A 23 0.88 12.56 0.10
N ASP A 24 1.10 12.80 -1.18
CA ASP A 24 2.40 13.21 -1.72
C ASP A 24 2.93 14.47 -1.01
N VAL A 25 2.03 15.41 -0.73
CA VAL A 25 2.37 16.62 0.05
C VAL A 25 2.84 16.24 1.44
N ILE A 26 2.14 15.34 2.13
CA ILE A 26 2.45 14.95 3.52
C ILE A 26 3.69 14.07 3.58
N LEU A 27 3.87 13.14 2.63
CA LEU A 27 5.00 12.21 2.56
C LEU A 27 6.33 12.95 2.49
N SER A 28 6.38 14.12 1.84
CA SER A 28 7.58 14.98 1.84
C SER A 28 8.03 15.46 3.23
N PHE A 29 7.14 15.41 4.23
CA PHE A 29 7.42 15.74 5.62
C PHE A 29 7.56 14.51 6.53
N VAL A 30 7.27 13.31 6.02
CA VAL A 30 7.37 12.06 6.78
C VAL A 30 8.83 11.60 6.76
N PRO A 31 9.45 11.31 7.93
CA PRO A 31 10.81 10.80 7.95
C PRO A 31 10.90 9.45 7.23
N GLU A 32 11.93 9.30 6.40
CA GLU A 32 12.16 8.06 5.66
C GLU A 32 12.31 6.87 6.59
N LEU A 33 11.71 5.75 6.19
CA LEU A 33 11.90 4.49 6.89
C LEU A 33 13.27 3.91 6.48
N LEU A 34 14.18 3.81 7.44
CA LEU A 34 15.50 3.20 7.23
C LEU A 34 15.52 1.78 7.80
N SER A 35 16.16 0.85 7.08
CA SER A 35 16.45 -0.46 7.66
C SER A 35 17.44 -0.28 8.80
N ARG A 36 17.10 -0.78 10.00
CA ARG A 36 18.00 -0.76 11.17
C ARG A 36 18.72 -2.10 11.40
N GLY A 37 18.57 -3.06 10.51
CA GLY A 37 19.25 -4.36 10.57
C GLY A 37 19.89 -4.76 9.23
N ASP A 38 20.54 -5.92 9.19
CA ASP A 38 21.28 -6.40 8.00
C ASP A 38 20.41 -6.80 6.80
N ARG A 39 19.08 -6.72 6.93
CA ARG A 39 18.15 -7.06 5.86
C ARG A 39 17.65 -5.80 5.16
N PRO A 40 17.61 -5.76 3.82
CA PRO A 40 17.02 -4.64 3.09
C PRO A 40 15.52 -4.54 3.39
N LEU A 41 14.97 -3.32 3.31
CA LEU A 41 13.53 -3.11 3.35
C LEU A 41 12.89 -3.72 2.12
N GLN A 42 11.92 -4.60 2.31
CA GLN A 42 11.22 -5.27 1.21
C GLN A 42 10.07 -4.45 0.62
N MET A 43 9.68 -3.37 1.31
CA MET A 43 8.79 -2.34 0.81
C MET A 43 9.09 -1.03 1.54
N THR A 44 8.91 0.10 0.88
CA THR A 44 8.99 1.42 1.53
C THR A 44 7.75 1.69 2.39
N PHE A 45 7.70 2.84 3.07
CA PHE A 45 6.46 3.28 3.71
C PHE A 45 5.39 3.64 2.67
N GLU A 46 5.79 4.23 1.55
CA GLU A 46 4.91 4.62 0.45
C GLU A 46 4.26 3.40 -0.20
N ASP A 47 5.04 2.35 -0.50
CA ASP A 47 4.53 1.08 -1.02
C ASP A 47 3.48 0.46 -0.10
N GLN A 48 3.74 0.49 1.22
CA GLN A 48 2.80 0.00 2.22
C GLN A 48 1.49 0.79 2.20
N MET A 49 1.60 2.12 2.19
CA MET A 49 0.46 3.02 2.14
C MET A 49 -0.38 2.79 0.89
N ASN A 50 0.27 2.71 -0.27
CA ASN A 50 -0.36 2.45 -1.56
C ASN A 50 -1.10 1.12 -1.56
N ALA A 51 -0.49 0.07 -1.01
CA ALA A 51 -1.11 -1.24 -0.87
C ALA A 51 -2.34 -1.22 0.04
N LEU A 52 -2.32 -0.47 1.15
CA LEU A 52 -3.45 -0.34 2.07
C LEU A 52 -4.61 0.50 1.47
N ILE A 53 -4.29 1.58 0.76
CA ILE A 53 -5.30 2.35 0.03
C ILE A 53 -5.97 1.47 -1.02
N TYR A 54 -5.16 0.76 -1.81
CA TYR A 54 -5.65 -0.16 -2.82
C TYR A 54 -6.52 -1.27 -2.21
N PHE A 55 -6.09 -1.85 -1.08
CA PHE A 55 -6.85 -2.84 -0.32
C PHE A 55 -8.28 -2.38 -0.01
N HIS A 56 -8.42 -1.16 0.53
CA HIS A 56 -9.72 -0.62 0.91
C HIS A 56 -10.57 -0.20 -0.27
N LEU A 57 -9.96 0.34 -1.33
CA LEU A 57 -10.71 0.83 -2.48
C LEU A 57 -11.15 -0.30 -3.44
N GLN A 58 -10.41 -1.41 -3.51
CA GLN A 58 -10.78 -2.60 -4.29
C GLN A 58 -11.44 -3.70 -3.45
N GLU A 59 -11.75 -3.41 -2.18
CA GLU A 59 -12.47 -4.32 -1.29
C GLU A 59 -11.80 -5.68 -1.08
N HIS A 60 -10.47 -5.72 -1.03
CA HIS A 60 -9.80 -6.97 -0.73
C HIS A 60 -10.22 -7.45 0.67
N HIS A 61 -10.65 -8.70 0.77
CA HIS A 61 -11.10 -9.27 2.05
C HIS A 61 -9.96 -9.82 2.93
N SER A 62 -8.75 -9.93 2.40
CA SER A 62 -7.60 -10.47 3.15
C SER A 62 -6.27 -10.04 2.54
N ALA A 63 -5.21 -10.07 3.34
CA ALA A 63 -3.84 -9.86 2.86
C ALA A 63 -3.46 -10.85 1.74
N ARG A 64 -3.99 -12.09 1.78
CA ARG A 64 -3.80 -13.06 0.70
C ARG A 64 -4.45 -12.59 -0.59
N HIS A 65 -5.67 -12.09 -0.53
CA HIS A 65 -6.39 -11.60 -1.70
C HIS A 65 -5.65 -10.39 -2.32
N LEU A 66 -5.18 -9.47 -1.50
CA LEU A 66 -4.36 -8.34 -1.95
C LEU A 66 -3.07 -8.78 -2.62
N VAL A 67 -2.27 -9.64 -1.96
CA VAL A 67 -0.97 -10.07 -2.50
C VAL A 67 -1.13 -10.88 -3.80
N GLN A 68 -2.19 -11.67 -3.92
CA GLN A 68 -2.56 -12.32 -5.18
C GLN A 68 -2.82 -11.27 -6.27
N ASP A 69 -3.62 -10.25 -5.98
CA ASP A 69 -3.97 -9.21 -6.95
C ASP A 69 -2.76 -8.34 -7.34
N LEU A 70 -1.91 -7.96 -6.39
CA LEU A 70 -0.62 -7.28 -6.67
C LEU A 70 0.27 -8.08 -7.63
N ARG A 71 0.14 -9.41 -7.65
CA ARG A 71 0.90 -10.32 -8.51
C ARG A 71 0.21 -10.64 -9.83
N ASP A 72 -1.12 -10.59 -9.90
CA ASP A 72 -1.84 -11.09 -11.07
C ASP A 72 -2.46 -9.96 -11.90
N ASN A 73 -2.78 -8.82 -11.28
CA ASN A 73 -3.39 -7.67 -11.93
C ASN A 73 -2.35 -6.70 -12.49
N GLU A 74 -2.43 -6.41 -13.78
CA GLU A 74 -1.49 -5.55 -14.50
C GLU A 74 -1.45 -4.11 -13.97
N PHE A 75 -2.58 -3.57 -13.50
CA PHE A 75 -2.61 -2.25 -12.87
C PHE A 75 -1.91 -2.30 -11.51
N ALA A 76 -2.26 -3.29 -10.69
CA ALA A 76 -1.71 -3.44 -9.34
C ALA A 76 -0.18 -3.63 -9.38
N LYS A 77 0.32 -4.48 -10.29
CA LYS A 77 1.76 -4.67 -10.54
C LYS A 77 2.50 -3.37 -10.89
N LYS A 78 1.92 -2.55 -11.77
CA LYS A 78 2.61 -1.38 -12.34
C LYS A 78 2.51 -0.14 -11.46
N CYS A 79 1.45 -0.05 -10.65
CA CYS A 79 1.12 1.19 -9.94
C CYS A 79 1.14 1.05 -8.41
N ILE A 80 1.12 -0.18 -7.86
CA ILE A 80 0.89 -0.41 -6.43
C ILE A 80 1.94 -1.33 -5.81
N ALA A 81 2.33 -2.40 -6.52
CA ALA A 81 3.28 -3.38 -6.01
C ALA A 81 4.69 -2.77 -5.90
N PRO A 82 5.49 -3.17 -4.89
CA PRO A 82 6.92 -2.88 -4.87
C PRO A 82 7.61 -3.42 -6.13
N GLU A 83 8.73 -2.83 -6.53
CA GLU A 83 9.46 -3.18 -7.76
C GLU A 83 9.82 -4.68 -7.84
N ASP A 84 10.30 -5.26 -6.72
CA ASP A 84 10.63 -6.68 -6.60
C ASP A 84 9.40 -7.57 -6.25
N GLY A 85 8.22 -6.97 -6.17
CA GLY A 85 7.01 -7.58 -5.65
C GLY A 85 7.10 -7.89 -4.15
N ILE A 86 6.12 -8.62 -3.61
CA ILE A 86 6.14 -9.02 -2.20
C ILE A 86 5.45 -10.36 -1.94
N SER A 87 6.05 -11.15 -1.05
CA SER A 87 5.44 -12.39 -0.57
C SER A 87 4.41 -12.13 0.53
N ARG A 88 3.45 -13.05 0.71
CA ARG A 88 2.41 -12.91 1.74
C ARG A 88 3.00 -12.81 3.16
N SER A 89 3.98 -13.66 3.48
CA SER A 89 4.60 -13.67 4.82
C SER A 89 5.26 -12.33 5.12
N ASN A 90 5.99 -11.80 4.14
CA ASN A 90 6.70 -10.54 4.27
C ASN A 90 5.72 -9.37 4.36
N PHE A 91 4.67 -9.36 3.54
CA PHE A 91 3.61 -8.35 3.62
C PHE A 91 2.98 -8.35 5.02
N SER A 92 2.59 -9.52 5.54
CA SER A 92 2.00 -9.62 6.88
C SER A 92 2.97 -9.23 7.98
N GLU A 93 4.25 -9.61 7.90
CA GLU A 93 5.28 -9.20 8.84
C GLU A 93 5.42 -7.68 8.86
N VAL A 94 5.52 -7.05 7.69
CA VAL A 94 5.64 -5.60 7.54
C VAL A 94 4.42 -4.88 8.12
N ILE A 95 3.20 -5.31 7.79
CA ILE A 95 1.97 -4.68 8.31
C ILE A 95 1.87 -4.82 9.83
N ASN A 96 2.23 -5.98 10.39
CA ASN A 96 2.05 -6.24 11.82
C ASN A 96 3.16 -5.65 12.69
N SER A 97 4.36 -5.50 12.14
CA SER A 97 5.53 -4.96 12.88
C SER A 97 5.60 -3.45 12.81
N ARG A 98 5.06 -2.81 11.76
CA ARG A 98 5.13 -1.36 11.61
C ARG A 98 4.19 -0.64 12.57
N GLY A 99 4.75 0.33 13.29
CA GLY A 99 4.07 1.06 14.36
C GLY A 99 4.24 0.43 15.74
N GLN A 100 4.92 -0.72 15.86
CA GLN A 100 5.36 -1.22 17.16
C GLN A 100 6.63 -0.49 17.61
N GLU A 101 6.75 -0.28 18.94
CA GLU A 101 8.04 0.08 19.53
C GLU A 101 9.05 -1.00 19.18
N GLN A 102 10.07 -0.61 18.42
CA GLN A 102 11.19 -1.49 18.10
C GLN A 102 12.05 -1.59 19.37
N LEU A 103 12.07 -2.77 20.00
CA LEU A 103 12.90 -3.10 21.16
C LEU A 103 14.40 -2.98 20.87
#